data_AF-K5BST8-F1
#
_entry.id   AF-K5BST8-F1
#
_cell.length_a   1.000
_cell.length_b   1.000
_cell.length_c   1.000
_cell.angle_alpha   90.00
_cell.angle_beta   90.00
_cell.angle_gamma   90.00
#
_symmetry.space_group_name_H-M   'P 1'
#
loop_
_entity.id
_entity.type
_entity.pdbx_description
1 polymer ?
#
loop_
_entity_poly.entity_id
_entity_poly.type
_entity_poly.pdbx_seq_one_letter_code
_entity_poly.pdbx_strand_id
1 'polypeptide(L)'
;MEKILEGLLLVNNQDVYLQYGAFLTEDKQGDYSNYSALLKPPSMKDYPAVVYRERDGEELPEVLPQPRFEARDVTLYFAIVAETTQNWLERYTGFVNLLKSGWLQIRLPEIDKTYRMYYKECSSYDQLTFLEKDGLYAARFKVKLREPVPSV
;
A
#
# COMPACT_ATOMS: atom_id res chain seq x y z
N MET A 1 0.83 -12.36 -20.57
CA MET A 1 0.69 -11.33 -19.52
C MET A 1 1.83 -11.38 -18.50
N GLU A 2 2.51 -12.53 -18.32
CA GLU A 2 3.54 -12.75 -17.29
C GLU A 2 4.69 -11.74 -17.28
N LYS A 3 5.29 -11.40 -18.43
CA LYS A 3 6.48 -10.50 -18.48
C LYS A 3 6.24 -9.04 -18.08
N ILE A 4 4.99 -8.59 -17.97
CA ILE A 4 4.69 -7.16 -17.72
C ILE A 4 4.72 -6.85 -16.22
N LEU A 5 4.45 -7.83 -15.36
CA LEU A 5 4.28 -7.62 -13.91
C LEU A 5 5.52 -7.97 -13.09
N GLU A 6 6.47 -8.71 -13.68
CA GLU A 6 7.77 -9.01 -13.07
C GLU A 6 8.56 -7.73 -12.81
N GLY A 7 9.15 -7.63 -11.62
CA GLY A 7 10.02 -6.53 -11.21
C GLY A 7 9.31 -5.23 -10.85
N LEU A 8 7.98 -5.12 -10.97
CA LEU A 8 7.25 -3.89 -10.67
C LEU A 8 7.08 -3.65 -9.17
N LEU A 9 6.93 -4.73 -8.39
CA LEU A 9 6.75 -4.64 -6.95
C LEU A 9 7.67 -5.62 -6.24
N LEU A 10 8.56 -5.06 -5.42
CA LEU A 10 9.43 -5.81 -4.54
C LEU A 10 9.01 -5.57 -3.09
N VAL A 11 8.84 -6.64 -2.32
CA VAL A 11 8.62 -6.55 -0.87
C VAL A 11 9.72 -7.34 -0.18
N ASN A 12 10.48 -6.70 0.71
CA ASN A 12 11.64 -7.30 1.38
C ASN A 12 12.66 -7.89 0.40
N ASN A 13 12.92 -7.16 -0.70
CA ASN A 13 13.79 -7.56 -1.83
C ASN A 13 13.34 -8.81 -2.60
N GLN A 14 12.09 -9.26 -2.41
CA GLN A 14 11.51 -10.36 -3.16
C GLN A 14 10.45 -9.83 -4.11
N ASP A 15 10.47 -10.34 -5.35
CA ASP A 15 9.41 -10.09 -6.33
C ASP A 15 8.14 -10.83 -5.92
N VAL A 16 7.11 -10.08 -5.54
CA VAL A 16 5.88 -10.67 -5.03
C VAL A 16 5.02 -11.28 -6.13
N TYR A 17 5.21 -10.88 -7.39
CA TYR A 17 4.53 -11.50 -8.52
C TYR A 17 5.12 -12.88 -8.78
N LEU A 18 6.45 -13.00 -8.82
CA LEU A 18 7.10 -14.30 -9.02
C LEU A 18 6.86 -15.27 -7.86
N GLN A 19 6.89 -14.78 -6.61
CA GLN A 19 6.74 -15.64 -5.43
C GLN A 19 5.29 -16.01 -5.14
N TYR A 20 4.35 -15.07 -5.33
CA TYR A 20 2.97 -15.22 -4.85
C TYR A 20 1.92 -14.93 -5.93
N GLY A 21 2.30 -14.61 -7.16
CA GLY A 21 1.35 -14.12 -8.17
C GLY A 21 0.66 -12.81 -7.76
N ALA A 22 1.25 -12.08 -6.81
CA ALA A 22 0.66 -10.87 -6.23
C ALA A 22 1.11 -9.62 -6.99
N PHE A 23 0.21 -8.68 -7.26
CA PHE A 23 0.54 -7.42 -7.90
C PHE A 23 -0.43 -6.31 -7.47
N LEU A 24 -0.07 -5.06 -7.74
CA LEU A 24 -0.94 -3.91 -7.52
C LEU A 24 -1.99 -3.84 -8.63
N THR A 25 -3.25 -3.95 -8.27
CA THR A 25 -4.39 -3.91 -9.21
C THR A 25 -5.19 -2.62 -9.05
N GLU A 26 -5.84 -2.22 -10.13
CA GLU A 26 -6.85 -1.16 -10.12
C GLU A 26 -8.19 -1.69 -9.57
N ASP A 27 -8.99 -0.81 -8.94
CA ASP A 27 -10.37 -1.14 -8.55
C ASP A 27 -11.28 -1.16 -9.78
N LYS A 28 -11.12 -0.13 -10.63
CA LYS A 28 -11.81 0.08 -11.90
C LYS A 28 -10.76 0.39 -12.98
N GLN A 29 -11.06 0.05 -14.22
CA GLN A 29 -10.16 0.33 -15.34
C GLN A 29 -9.79 1.83 -15.42
N GLY A 30 -8.50 2.12 -15.47
CA GLY A 30 -7.94 3.47 -15.51
C GLY A 30 -7.86 4.15 -14.15
N ASP A 31 -8.01 3.41 -13.05
CA ASP A 31 -7.88 3.93 -11.69
C ASP A 31 -6.42 3.95 -11.23
N TYR A 32 -5.98 5.07 -10.67
CA TYR A 32 -4.63 5.27 -10.15
C TYR A 32 -4.57 5.24 -8.62
N SER A 33 -5.55 4.64 -7.95
CA SER A 33 -5.68 4.61 -6.49
C SER A 33 -4.39 4.21 -5.76
N ASN A 34 -3.66 3.20 -6.23
CA ASN A 34 -2.43 2.75 -5.58
C ASN A 34 -1.32 3.80 -5.63
N TYR A 35 -0.98 4.30 -6.81
CA TYR A 35 0.04 5.35 -6.97
C TYR A 35 -0.38 6.64 -6.27
N SER A 36 -1.68 6.98 -6.34
CA SER A 36 -2.23 8.12 -5.62
C SER A 36 -2.02 7.97 -4.11
N ALA A 37 -2.28 6.79 -3.54
CA ALA A 37 -2.07 6.53 -2.12
C ALA A 37 -0.58 6.58 -1.72
N LEU A 38 0.31 6.05 -2.56
CA LEU A 38 1.76 6.03 -2.31
C LEU A 38 2.39 7.44 -2.39
N LEU A 39 2.01 8.22 -3.40
CA LEU A 39 2.57 9.53 -3.69
C LEU A 39 1.88 10.68 -2.95
N LYS A 40 0.68 10.47 -2.39
CA LYS A 40 -0.02 11.48 -1.58
C LYS A 40 0.85 11.92 -0.40
N PRO A 41 1.19 13.21 -0.26
CA PRO A 41 1.96 13.69 0.88
C PRO A 41 1.30 13.35 2.22
N PRO A 42 2.06 12.97 3.26
CA PRO A 42 1.54 12.79 4.60
C PRO A 42 1.05 14.13 5.16
N SER A 43 0.13 14.06 6.12
CA SER A 43 -0.25 15.25 6.89
C SER A 43 0.94 15.76 7.70
N MET A 44 1.00 17.08 7.88
CA MET A 44 1.93 17.69 8.82
C MET A 44 1.46 17.43 10.26
N LYS A 45 2.41 17.40 11.19
CA LYS A 45 2.09 17.53 12.61
C LYS A 45 1.60 18.95 12.85
N ASP A 46 0.56 19.08 13.66
CA ASP A 46 0.06 20.38 14.05
C ASP A 46 1.12 21.13 14.87
N TYR A 47 1.21 22.43 14.64
CA TYR A 47 1.98 23.29 15.53
C TYR A 47 1.20 23.51 16.82
N PRO A 48 1.88 23.65 17.97
CA PRO A 48 1.19 24.05 19.19
C PRO A 48 0.65 25.47 18.99
N ALA A 49 -0.67 25.59 19.03
CA ALA A 49 -1.40 26.84 18.84
C ALA A 49 -2.28 27.16 20.06
N VAL A 50 -2.48 28.44 20.32
CA VAL A 50 -3.41 28.92 21.37
C VAL A 50 -4.60 29.59 20.69
N VAL A 51 -5.81 29.15 21.04
CA VAL A 51 -7.05 29.68 20.47
C VAL A 51 -7.80 30.45 21.55
N TYR A 52 -8.11 31.71 21.27
CA TYR A 52 -8.91 32.58 22.14
C TYR A 52 -10.30 32.77 21.54
N ARG A 53 -11.36 32.68 22.34
CA ARG A 53 -12.73 32.83 21.85
C ARG A 53 -13.01 34.25 21.33
N GLU A 54 -12.35 35.23 21.91
CA GLU A 54 -12.54 36.66 21.64
C GLU A 54 -11.69 37.18 20.48
N ARG A 55 -10.84 36.33 19.88
CA ARG A 55 -9.95 36.70 18.76
C ARG A 55 -10.21 35.80 17.57
N ASP A 56 -10.00 36.34 16.38
CA ASP A 56 -10.07 35.54 15.16
C ASP A 56 -8.80 34.68 15.02
N GLY A 57 -9.00 33.40 14.67
CA GLY A 57 -7.92 32.47 14.35
C GLY A 57 -7.22 31.89 15.58
N GLU A 58 -5.93 31.60 15.41
CA GLU A 58 -5.07 30.97 16.41
C GLU A 58 -3.72 31.70 16.51
N GLU A 59 -3.12 31.69 17.71
CA GLU A 59 -1.79 32.24 17.94
C GLU A 59 -0.75 31.13 17.90
N LEU A 60 0.29 31.38 17.09
CA LEU A 60 1.45 30.52 16.91
C LEU A 60 2.71 31.23 17.41
N PRO A 61 3.80 30.50 17.72
CA PRO A 61 5.08 31.11 18.03
C PRO A 61 5.61 31.94 16.84
N GLU A 62 6.36 33.00 17.14
CA GLU A 62 6.99 33.88 16.12
C GLU A 62 7.88 33.09 15.14
N VAL A 63 8.53 32.04 15.63
CA VAL A 63 9.30 31.10 14.82
C VAL A 63 8.69 29.72 14.93
N LEU A 64 8.26 29.17 13.80
CA LEU A 64 7.74 27.81 13.74
C LEU A 64 8.86 26.78 13.97
N PRO A 65 8.62 25.74 14.78
CA PRO A 65 9.58 24.65 14.94
C PRO A 65 9.75 23.88 13.62
N GLN A 66 10.79 23.04 13.55
CA GLN A 66 11.06 22.26 12.35
C GLN A 66 9.82 21.45 11.93
N PRO A 67 9.32 21.60 10.70
CA PRO A 67 8.14 20.89 10.24
C PRO A 67 8.38 19.38 10.26
N ARG A 68 7.38 18.63 10.76
CA ARG A 68 7.42 17.16 10.81
C ARG A 68 6.13 16.61 10.21
N PHE A 69 6.22 15.46 9.56
CA PHE A 69 5.06 14.71 9.11
C PHE A 69 4.47 13.85 10.24
N GLU A 70 3.16 13.64 10.17
CA GLU A 70 2.47 12.58 10.90
C GLU A 70 2.71 11.22 10.25
N ALA A 71 2.60 10.17 11.08
CA ALA A 71 2.53 8.81 10.57
C ALA A 71 1.24 8.61 9.75
N ARG A 72 1.33 7.93 8.61
CA ARG A 72 0.19 7.75 7.69
C ARG A 72 -0.20 6.29 7.52
N ASP A 73 -1.48 6.08 7.20
CA ASP A 73 -1.98 4.81 6.69
C ASP A 73 -2.04 4.89 5.17
N VAL A 74 -1.56 3.86 4.48
CA VAL A 74 -1.61 3.72 3.02
C VAL A 74 -2.41 2.47 2.70
N THR A 75 -3.48 2.61 1.93
CA THR A 75 -4.28 1.47 1.46
C THR A 75 -3.88 1.12 0.04
N LEU A 76 -3.44 -0.12 -0.16
CA LEU A 76 -3.07 -0.66 -1.47
C LEU A 76 -4.01 -1.79 -1.87
N TYR A 77 -4.32 -1.85 -3.15
CA TYR A 77 -5.14 -2.87 -3.77
C TYR A 77 -4.25 -3.92 -4.40
N PHE A 78 -4.38 -5.13 -3.89
CA PHE A 78 -3.65 -6.29 -4.39
C PHE A 78 -4.59 -7.24 -5.12
N ALA A 79 -4.06 -7.89 -6.14
CA ALA A 79 -4.64 -9.10 -6.71
C ALA A 79 -3.62 -10.23 -6.60
N ILE A 80 -4.11 -11.45 -6.36
CA ILE A 80 -3.32 -12.67 -6.49
C ILE A 80 -3.93 -13.50 -7.61
N VAL A 81 -3.10 -13.94 -8.55
CA VAL A 81 -3.48 -14.83 -9.65
C VAL A 81 -2.77 -16.18 -9.57
N ALA A 82 -3.43 -17.26 -10.01
CA ALA A 82 -2.83 -18.58 -10.20
C ALA A 82 -3.61 -19.42 -11.21
N GLU A 83 -2.98 -20.48 -11.73
CA GLU A 83 -3.60 -21.38 -12.73
C GLU A 83 -4.66 -22.31 -12.13
N THR A 84 -4.56 -22.63 -10.84
CA THR A 84 -5.47 -23.54 -10.14
C THR A 84 -5.86 -22.97 -8.78
N THR A 85 -7.03 -23.37 -8.28
CA THR A 85 -7.49 -23.00 -6.93
C THR A 85 -6.50 -23.42 -5.84
N GLN A 86 -5.86 -24.58 -5.98
CA GLN A 86 -4.88 -25.05 -5.00
C GLN A 86 -3.63 -24.15 -4.98
N ASN A 87 -3.05 -23.88 -6.14
CA ASN A 87 -1.89 -22.98 -6.26
C ASN A 87 -2.24 -21.57 -5.78
N TRP A 88 -3.47 -21.11 -6.07
CA TRP A 88 -3.97 -19.83 -5.56
C TRP A 88 -3.97 -19.79 -4.02
N LEU A 89 -4.46 -20.84 -3.37
CA LEU A 89 -4.52 -20.91 -1.90
C LEU A 89 -3.12 -20.95 -1.26
N GLU A 90 -2.18 -21.67 -1.87
CA GLU A 90 -0.77 -21.71 -1.44
C GLU A 90 -0.12 -20.32 -1.55
N ARG A 91 -0.29 -19.66 -2.71
CA ARG A 91 0.17 -18.28 -2.95
C ARG A 91 -0.44 -17.27 -1.99
N TYR A 92 -1.76 -17.34 -1.78
CA TYR A 92 -2.49 -16.49 -0.83
C TYR A 92 -1.93 -16.66 0.60
N THR A 93 -1.75 -17.91 1.04
CA THR A 93 -1.20 -18.20 2.37
C THR A 93 0.22 -17.65 2.52
N GLY A 94 1.05 -17.84 1.49
CA GLY A 94 2.41 -17.28 1.43
C GLY A 94 2.41 -15.74 1.51
N PHE A 95 1.54 -15.09 0.74
CA PHE A 95 1.43 -13.64 0.72
C PHE A 95 0.94 -13.07 2.06
N VAL A 96 -0.05 -13.69 2.70
CA VAL A 96 -0.50 -13.30 4.04
C VAL A 96 0.60 -13.50 5.08
N ASN A 97 1.39 -14.57 4.96
CA ASN A 97 2.55 -14.78 5.82
C ASN A 97 3.64 -13.72 5.62
N LEU A 98 3.86 -13.25 4.38
CA LEU A 98 4.71 -12.11 4.09
C LEU A 98 4.16 -10.84 4.75
N LEU A 99 2.88 -10.52 4.57
CA LEU A 99 2.27 -9.32 5.16
C LEU A 99 2.42 -9.28 6.68
N LYS A 100 2.22 -10.41 7.36
CA LYS A 100 2.33 -10.51 8.84
C LYS A 100 3.78 -10.62 9.35
N SER A 101 4.79 -10.61 8.48
CA SER A 101 6.20 -10.82 8.85
C SER A 101 6.85 -9.65 9.61
N GLY A 102 6.12 -8.55 9.80
CA GLY A 102 6.60 -7.36 10.52
C GLY A 102 6.87 -6.20 9.57
N TRP A 103 8.12 -5.73 9.53
CA TRP A 103 8.51 -4.65 8.62
C TRP A 103 8.51 -5.12 7.17
N LEU A 104 7.84 -4.35 6.32
CA LEU A 104 7.76 -4.51 4.88
C LEU A 104 8.52 -3.37 4.24
N GLN A 105 9.61 -3.70 3.54
CA GLN A 105 10.29 -2.80 2.64
C GLN A 105 9.65 -2.93 1.26
N ILE A 106 8.74 -2.01 0.94
CA ILE A 106 7.96 -2.01 -0.30
C ILE A 106 8.66 -1.10 -1.31
N ARG A 107 9.23 -1.67 -2.36
CA ARG A 107 9.96 -0.95 -3.41
C ARG A 107 9.20 -1.05 -4.72
N LEU A 108 9.00 0.11 -5.36
CA LEU A 108 8.47 0.25 -6.70
C LEU A 108 9.59 0.80 -7.60
N PRO A 109 10.31 -0.06 -8.34
CA PRO A 109 11.48 0.37 -9.11
C PRO A 109 11.16 1.42 -10.18
N GLU A 110 9.96 1.39 -10.76
CA GLU A 110 9.55 2.30 -11.85
C GLU A 110 9.51 3.78 -11.44
N ILE A 111 9.24 4.06 -10.16
CA ILE A 111 9.22 5.42 -9.58
C ILE A 111 10.40 5.66 -8.62
N ASP A 112 11.33 4.71 -8.55
CA ASP A 112 12.47 4.67 -7.61
C ASP A 112 12.10 5.05 -6.16
N LYS A 113 10.96 4.55 -5.68
CA LYS A 113 10.50 4.75 -4.30
C LYS A 113 10.58 3.46 -3.51
N THR A 114 11.01 3.60 -2.25
CA THR A 114 11.03 2.52 -1.27
C THR A 114 10.38 3.02 0.01
N TYR A 115 9.37 2.29 0.47
CA TYR A 115 8.60 2.60 1.66
C TYR A 115 8.88 1.56 2.73
N ARG A 116 8.91 1.99 4.00
CA ARG A 116 9.03 1.09 5.15
C ARG A 116 7.74 1.09 5.94
N MET A 117 6.95 0.03 5.79
CA MET A 117 5.60 -0.06 6.32
C MET A 117 5.40 -1.36 7.11
N TYR A 118 4.26 -1.49 7.80
CA TYR A 118 3.82 -2.78 8.34
C TYR A 118 2.32 -2.99 8.08
N TYR A 119 1.90 -4.25 8.00
CA TYR A 119 0.50 -4.62 7.80
C TYR A 119 -0.36 -4.24 9.01
N LYS A 120 -1.44 -3.49 8.77
CA LYS A 120 -2.39 -3.08 9.82
C LYS A 120 -3.68 -3.90 9.77
N GLU A 121 -4.30 -3.97 8.60
CA GLU A 121 -5.55 -4.73 8.39
C GLU A 121 -5.83 -4.96 6.89
N CYS A 122 -6.81 -5.84 6.62
CA CYS A 122 -7.41 -6.02 5.30
C CYS A 122 -8.78 -5.32 5.33
N SER A 123 -8.93 -4.23 4.57
CA SER A 123 -10.14 -3.42 4.58
C SER A 123 -11.25 -3.96 3.68
N SER A 124 -10.94 -4.81 2.71
CA SER A 124 -11.94 -5.53 1.92
C SER A 124 -11.33 -6.73 1.20
N TYR A 125 -12.16 -7.72 0.87
CA TYR A 125 -11.79 -8.90 0.11
C TYR A 125 -12.88 -9.22 -0.91
N ASP A 126 -12.48 -9.38 -2.17
CA ASP A 126 -13.32 -9.86 -3.26
C ASP A 126 -13.16 -11.36 -3.41
N GLN A 127 -14.26 -12.07 -3.64
CA GLN A 127 -14.25 -13.53 -3.75
C GLN A 127 -13.39 -14.02 -4.93
N LEU A 128 -12.70 -15.14 -4.70
CA LEU A 128 -11.97 -15.87 -5.74
C LEU A 128 -12.88 -16.16 -6.94
N THR A 129 -12.46 -15.71 -8.12
CA THR A 129 -13.20 -15.86 -9.36
C THR A 129 -12.27 -16.39 -10.46
N PHE A 130 -12.83 -17.16 -11.38
CA PHE A 130 -12.12 -17.62 -12.57
C PHE A 130 -12.24 -16.58 -13.69
N LEU A 131 -11.10 -16.10 -14.19
CA LEU A 131 -11.01 -15.15 -15.28
C LEU A 131 -10.90 -15.92 -16.60
N GLU A 132 -12.04 -16.15 -17.26
CA GLU A 132 -12.12 -16.98 -18.47
C GLU A 132 -11.16 -16.54 -19.59
N LYS A 133 -10.97 -15.22 -19.76
CA LYS A 133 -10.10 -14.66 -20.80
C LYS A 133 -8.62 -14.99 -20.58
N ASP A 134 -8.22 -15.09 -19.32
CA ASP A 134 -6.82 -15.27 -18.93
C ASP A 134 -6.51 -16.71 -18.51
N GLY A 135 -7.55 -17.52 -18.27
CA GLY A 135 -7.42 -18.90 -17.79
C GLY A 135 -6.89 -18.99 -16.36
N LEU A 136 -7.10 -17.95 -15.54
CA LEU A 136 -6.52 -17.83 -14.20
C LEU A 136 -7.60 -17.65 -13.12
N TYR A 137 -7.32 -18.16 -11.93
CA TYR A 137 -8.05 -17.85 -10.71
C TYR A 137 -7.47 -16.58 -10.08
N ALA A 138 -8.34 -15.63 -9.77
CA ALA A 138 -7.95 -14.34 -9.20
C ALA A 138 -8.85 -13.95 -8.02
N ALA A 139 -8.26 -13.34 -7.00
CA ALA A 139 -9.01 -12.60 -5.99
C ALA A 139 -8.30 -11.28 -5.69
N ARG A 140 -9.07 -10.27 -5.29
CA ARG A 140 -8.58 -8.93 -4.98
C ARG A 140 -8.82 -8.61 -3.52
N PHE A 141 -7.97 -7.80 -2.93
CA PHE A 141 -8.14 -7.36 -1.56
C PHE A 141 -7.42 -6.05 -1.30
N LYS A 142 -8.00 -5.26 -0.39
CA LYS A 142 -7.46 -3.95 0.01
C LYS A 142 -6.69 -4.10 1.31
N VAL A 143 -5.39 -3.87 1.25
CA VAL A 143 -4.47 -3.96 2.39
C VAL A 143 -4.18 -2.56 2.91
N LYS A 144 -4.46 -2.33 4.19
CA LYS A 144 -4.05 -1.12 4.90
C LYS A 144 -2.70 -1.35 5.56
N LEU A 145 -1.75 -0.49 5.22
CA LEU A 145 -0.38 -0.47 5.71
C LEU A 145 -0.16 0.78 6.54
N ARG A 146 0.65 0.69 7.60
CA ARG A 146 1.09 1.85 8.38
C ARG A 146 2.52 2.21 7.98
N GLU A 147 2.77 3.48 7.69
CA GLU A 147 4.10 4.09 7.56
C GLU A 147 4.34 5.02 8.77
N PRO A 148 5.05 4.56 9.82
CA PRO A 148 5.25 5.35 11.04
C PRO A 148 6.15 6.57 10.83
N VAL A 149 7.12 6.47 9.92
CA VAL A 149 8.04 7.55 9.59
C VAL A 149 8.02 7.70 8.07
N PRO A 150 7.22 8.64 7.53
CA PRO A 150 7.13 8.82 6.10
C PRO A 150 8.46 9.20 5.45
N SER A 151 8.75 8.57 4.33
CA SER A 151 10.02 8.66 3.58
C SER A 151 9.99 9.69 2.42
N VAL A 152 8.99 10.56 2.42
CA VAL A 152 8.64 11.44 1.29
C VAL A 152 9.69 12.52 1.05
#